data_AF-A0A2W6BEC7-F1
#
_entry.id   AF-A0A2W6BEC7-F1
#
_cell.length_a   1.000
_cell.length_b   1.000
_cell.length_c   1.000
_cell.angle_alpha   90.00
_cell.angle_beta   90.00
_cell.angle_gamma   90.00
#
_symmetry.space_group_name_H-M   'P 1'
#
loop_
_entity.id
_entity.type
_entity.pdbx_description
1 polymer ?
#
loop_
_entity_poly.entity_id
_entity_poly.type
_entity_poly.pdbx_seq_one_letter_code
_entity_poly.pdbx_strand_id
1 'polypeptide(L)'
;MAAGCAGSSHSKSSSGSGTGHLSTSSPAGAGDTVTREAYVANADKVCTAAHAQQDVLRRQSQGLTLDHVAPLLNQQATVASDLAAKLKALAHPPSDDAPVATFISSVQQIATDSTNLAKAITAGETTSETTLRAQLIQDRLTEHAIGEGYGYKVCATGTSY
;
A
#
# COMPACT_ATOMS: atom_id res chain seq x y z
N MET A 1 -27.63 -53.77 -19.46
CA MET A 1 -26.32 -54.42 -19.20
C MET A 1 -25.89 -53.94 -17.82
N ALA A 2 -26.22 -54.69 -16.77
CA ALA A 2 -25.41 -55.76 -16.16
C ALA A 2 -24.53 -55.21 -15.03
N ALA A 3 -24.62 -55.89 -13.88
CA ALA A 3 -24.09 -55.55 -12.57
C ALA A 3 -22.64 -56.00 -12.33
N GLY A 4 -22.07 -55.59 -11.18
CA GLY A 4 -20.91 -56.20 -10.50
C GLY A 4 -19.87 -55.15 -10.09
N CYS A 5 -19.60 -54.81 -8.82
CA CYS A 5 -19.19 -55.54 -7.59
C CYS A 5 -17.69 -55.90 -7.49
N ALA A 6 -17.18 -55.72 -6.26
CA ALA A 6 -15.88 -56.13 -5.68
C ALA A 6 -14.66 -55.27 -6.05
N GLY A 7 -13.84 -54.73 -5.15
CA GLY A 7 -13.40 -55.19 -3.82
C GLY A 7 -11.90 -55.50 -3.90
N SER A 8 -11.01 -54.81 -3.18
CA SER A 8 -10.34 -55.40 -2.02
C SER A 8 -9.54 -54.36 -1.22
N SER A 9 -9.73 -54.46 0.09
CA SER A 9 -9.07 -53.78 1.19
C SER A 9 -7.60 -54.19 1.33
N HIS A 10 -6.76 -53.29 1.85
CA HIS A 10 -5.62 -53.66 2.69
C HIS A 10 -5.61 -52.77 3.93
N SER A 11 -5.86 -53.42 5.07
CA SER A 11 -5.80 -52.87 6.41
C SER A 11 -4.37 -52.92 6.92
N LYS A 12 -3.87 -51.82 7.50
CA LYS A 12 -2.88 -51.90 8.58
C LYS A 12 -3.32 -51.01 9.73
N SER A 13 -3.79 -51.69 10.78
CA SER A 13 -4.02 -51.16 12.10
C SER A 13 -2.68 -50.79 12.75
N SER A 14 -2.61 -49.59 13.31
CA SER A 14 -1.75 -49.32 14.45
C SER A 14 -2.59 -48.55 15.45
N SER A 15 -2.95 -49.28 16.52
CA SER A 15 -3.66 -48.79 17.70
C SER A 15 -2.82 -47.73 18.40
N GLY A 16 -3.31 -46.49 18.40
CA GLY A 16 -2.88 -45.43 19.29
C GLY A 16 -4.09 -44.93 20.04
N SER A 17 -4.25 -45.35 21.29
CA SER A 17 -5.23 -44.78 22.21
C SER A 17 -4.83 -43.34 22.52
N GLY A 18 -5.46 -42.39 21.82
CA GLY A 18 -5.33 -40.96 22.06
C GLY A 18 -6.71 -40.35 22.13
N THR A 19 -7.09 -39.94 23.33
CA THR A 19 -8.31 -39.21 23.67
C THR A 19 -8.57 -38.01 22.76
N GLY A 20 -9.81 -37.88 22.31
CA GLY A 20 -10.44 -36.58 22.06
C GLY A 20 -10.05 -35.87 20.77
N HIS A 21 -10.95 -35.92 19.79
CA HIS A 21 -11.64 -34.78 19.19
C HIS A 21 -12.07 -35.20 17.79
N LEU A 22 -13.35 -35.58 17.68
CA LEU A 22 -14.07 -35.59 16.40
C LEU A 22 -14.16 -34.14 15.94
N SER A 23 -13.14 -33.68 15.19
CA SER A 23 -13.28 -32.49 14.36
C SER A 23 -14.11 -32.89 13.14
N THR A 24 -15.42 -32.75 13.32
CA THR A 24 -16.41 -32.71 12.26
C THR A 24 -16.04 -31.57 11.32
N SER A 25 -15.34 -31.87 10.23
CA SER A 25 -15.11 -30.96 9.11
C SER A 25 -16.43 -30.78 8.35
N SER A 26 -17.29 -29.92 8.90
CA SER A 26 -18.39 -29.31 8.16
C SER A 26 -17.87 -28.07 7.43
N PRO A 27 -18.12 -27.93 6.11
CA PRO A 27 -17.77 -26.73 5.36
C PRO A 27 -18.85 -25.68 5.62
N ALA A 28 -18.52 -24.65 6.38
CA ALA A 28 -19.37 -23.47 6.59
C ALA A 28 -18.50 -22.23 6.43
N GLY A 29 -18.84 -21.39 5.44
CA GLY A 29 -18.06 -20.22 5.05
C GLY A 29 -17.75 -19.29 6.23
N ALA A 30 -16.48 -19.22 6.59
CA ALA A 30 -15.90 -18.10 7.29
C ALA A 30 -15.40 -17.16 6.20
N GLY A 31 -15.98 -15.96 6.09
CA GLY A 31 -15.37 -14.92 5.28
C GLY A 31 -13.95 -14.71 5.79
N ASP A 32 -12.95 -14.97 4.95
CA ASP A 32 -11.55 -14.80 5.31
C ASP A 32 -11.33 -13.33 5.73
N THR A 33 -11.28 -13.09 7.03
CA THR A 33 -10.92 -11.78 7.57
C THR A 33 -9.50 -11.49 7.13
N VAL A 34 -9.32 -10.47 6.28
CA VAL A 34 -7.99 -10.04 5.84
C VAL A 34 -7.16 -9.69 7.07
N THR A 35 -5.96 -10.26 7.20
CA THR A 35 -5.05 -9.95 8.29
C THR A 35 -4.27 -8.66 7.98
N ARG A 36 -3.69 -8.03 9.01
CA ARG A 36 -2.82 -6.86 8.83
C ARG A 36 -1.67 -7.16 7.89
N GLU A 37 -1.03 -8.31 8.03
CA GLU A 37 0.11 -8.74 7.23
C GLU A 37 -0.28 -8.90 5.76
N ALA A 38 -1.46 -9.47 5.49
CA ALA A 38 -1.98 -9.62 4.14
C ALA A 38 -2.29 -8.25 3.50
N TYR A 39 -2.85 -7.32 4.27
CA TYR A 39 -3.06 -5.95 3.81
C TYR A 39 -1.73 -5.23 3.52
N VAL A 40 -0.78 -5.26 4.46
CA VAL A 40 0.56 -4.66 4.30
C VAL A 40 1.26 -5.20 3.06
N ALA A 41 1.25 -6.51 2.85
CA ALA A 41 1.88 -7.12 1.67
C ALA A 41 1.23 -6.68 0.35
N ASN A 42 -0.08 -6.41 0.33
CA ASN A 42 -0.76 -5.89 -0.86
C ASN A 42 -0.53 -4.39 -1.04
N ALA A 43 -0.52 -3.61 0.05
CA ALA A 43 -0.17 -2.19 0.02
C ALA A 43 1.25 -1.98 -0.53
N ASP A 44 2.23 -2.78 -0.07
CA ASP A 44 3.62 -2.69 -0.54
C ASP A 44 3.78 -2.98 -2.04
N LYS A 45 2.95 -3.85 -2.63
CA LYS A 45 2.93 -4.06 -4.08
C LYS A 45 2.45 -2.82 -4.83
N VAL A 46 1.40 -2.17 -4.32
CA VAL A 46 0.89 -0.91 -4.89
C VAL A 46 1.95 0.19 -4.77
N CYS A 47 2.60 0.30 -3.61
CA CYS A 47 3.68 1.25 -3.38
C CYS A 47 4.88 1.00 -4.30
N THR A 48 5.26 -0.25 -4.54
CA THR A 48 6.33 -0.61 -5.51
C THR A 48 6.04 -0.03 -6.90
N ALA A 49 4.80 -0.16 -7.38
CA ALA A 49 4.41 0.37 -8.68
C ALA A 49 4.43 1.91 -8.71
N ALA A 50 3.97 2.57 -7.65
CA ALA A 50 4.03 4.03 -7.54
C ALA A 50 5.48 4.54 -7.48
N HIS A 51 6.35 3.89 -6.70
CA HIS A 51 7.77 4.21 -6.60
C HIS A 51 8.47 4.12 -7.94
N ALA A 52 8.18 3.09 -8.73
CA ALA A 52 8.74 2.96 -10.07
C ALA A 52 8.37 4.15 -10.98
N GLN A 53 7.14 4.68 -10.87
CA GLN A 53 6.71 5.86 -11.60
C GLN A 53 7.42 7.12 -11.08
N GLN A 54 7.49 7.30 -9.75
CA GLN A 54 8.17 8.44 -9.14
C GLN A 54 9.66 8.47 -9.46
N ASP A 55 10.30 7.32 -9.52
CA ASP A 55 11.69 7.16 -9.92
C ASP A 55 11.95 7.65 -11.35
N VAL A 56 11.01 7.42 -12.27
CA VAL A 56 11.06 7.98 -13.63
C VAL A 56 10.99 9.50 -13.57
N LEU A 57 10.03 10.06 -12.81
CA LEU A 57 9.86 11.51 -12.66
C LEU A 57 11.10 12.16 -12.02
N ARG A 58 11.69 11.52 -11.01
CA ARG A 58 12.91 11.98 -10.35
C ARG A 58 14.10 11.98 -11.30
N ARG A 59 14.24 10.97 -12.16
CA ARG A 59 15.29 10.96 -13.18
C ARG A 59 15.06 12.07 -14.22
N GLN A 60 13.81 12.31 -14.61
CA GLN A 60 13.47 13.38 -15.55
C GLN A 60 13.72 14.77 -14.99
N SER A 61 13.64 14.97 -13.67
CA SER A 61 13.90 16.28 -13.04
C SER A 61 15.38 16.63 -12.93
N GLN A 62 16.30 15.67 -13.15
CA GLN A 62 17.73 15.91 -13.05
C GLN A 62 18.21 16.89 -14.12
N GLY A 63 18.82 18.00 -13.68
CA GLY A 63 19.37 19.01 -14.59
C GLY A 63 18.32 19.95 -15.20
N LEU A 64 17.05 19.87 -14.79
CA LEU A 64 16.03 20.82 -15.20
C LEU A 64 16.16 22.14 -14.43
N THR A 65 15.85 23.24 -15.12
CA THR A 65 15.58 24.52 -14.45
C THR A 65 14.25 24.45 -13.71
N LEU A 66 14.08 25.32 -12.72
CA LEU A 66 12.92 25.35 -11.83
C LEU A 66 11.59 25.35 -12.59
N ASP A 67 11.51 26.12 -13.69
CA ASP A 67 10.31 26.28 -14.52
C ASP A 67 9.85 24.97 -15.18
N HIS A 68 10.78 24.03 -15.41
CA HIS A 68 10.48 22.72 -15.96
C HIS A 68 10.14 21.67 -14.89
N VAL A 69 10.26 22.02 -13.60
CA VAL A 69 9.93 21.12 -12.47
C VAL A 69 8.43 21.12 -12.16
N ALA A 70 7.72 22.23 -12.38
CA ALA A 70 6.29 22.32 -12.06
C ALA A 70 5.41 21.25 -12.76
N PRO A 71 5.59 20.94 -14.06
CA PRO A 71 4.86 19.83 -14.68
C PRO A 71 5.16 18.46 -14.05
N LEU A 72 6.39 18.22 -13.60
CA LEU A 72 6.78 16.96 -12.94
C LEU A 72 6.17 16.85 -11.54
N LEU A 73 6.08 17.95 -10.81
CA LEU A 73 5.38 17.99 -9.51
C LEU A 73 3.88 17.68 -9.65
N ASN A 74 3.23 18.15 -10.71
CA ASN A 74 1.84 17.78 -10.99
C ASN A 74 1.71 16.28 -11.31
N GLN A 75 2.65 15.70 -12.07
CA GLN A 75 2.66 14.25 -12.32
C GLN A 75 2.92 13.46 -11.03
N GLN A 76 3.81 13.94 -10.16
CA GLN A 76 4.02 13.37 -8.82
C GLN A 76 2.72 13.40 -7.99
N ALA A 77 1.99 14.52 -8.01
CA ALA A 77 0.71 14.63 -7.34
C ALA A 77 -0.32 13.62 -7.85
N THR A 78 -0.38 13.39 -9.17
CA THR A 78 -1.24 12.36 -9.77
C THR A 78 -0.87 10.97 -9.26
N VAL A 79 0.43 10.62 -9.26
CA VAL A 79 0.89 9.31 -8.75
C VAL A 79 0.52 9.12 -7.27
N ALA A 80 0.67 10.15 -6.45
CA ALA A 80 0.27 10.14 -5.04
C ALA A 80 -1.24 9.95 -4.85
N SER A 81 -2.04 10.68 -5.62
CA SER A 81 -3.51 10.56 -5.58
C SER A 81 -3.97 9.15 -5.98
N ASP A 82 -3.40 8.61 -7.06
CA ASP A 82 -3.68 7.25 -7.53
C ASP A 82 -3.25 6.19 -6.51
N LEU A 83 -2.10 6.38 -5.85
CA LEU A 83 -1.63 5.51 -4.78
C LEU A 83 -2.64 5.50 -3.62
N ALA A 84 -3.04 6.67 -3.14
CA ALA A 84 -4.01 6.79 -2.05
C ALA A 84 -5.36 6.13 -2.40
N ALA A 85 -5.83 6.29 -3.64
CA ALA A 85 -7.05 5.65 -4.13
C ALA A 85 -6.92 4.12 -4.16
N LYS A 86 -5.79 3.59 -4.63
CA LYS A 86 -5.53 2.14 -4.66
C LYS A 86 -5.42 1.56 -3.26
N LEU A 87 -4.74 2.23 -2.33
CA LEU A 87 -4.64 1.81 -0.92
C LEU A 87 -6.02 1.77 -0.26
N LYS A 88 -6.85 2.81 -0.47
CA LYS A 88 -8.22 2.86 0.05
C LYS A 88 -9.12 1.73 -0.47
N ALA A 89 -8.84 1.21 -1.66
CA ALA A 89 -9.61 0.13 -2.27
C ALA A 89 -9.19 -1.26 -1.78
N LEU A 90 -8.08 -1.40 -1.05
CA LEU A 90 -7.67 -2.66 -0.46
C LEU A 90 -8.54 -2.98 0.76
N ALA A 91 -8.86 -4.26 0.94
CA ALA A 91 -9.48 -4.73 2.17
C ALA A 91 -8.43 -4.81 3.29
N HIS A 92 -8.80 -4.35 4.50
CA HIS A 92 -7.97 -4.39 5.71
C HIS A 92 -8.82 -4.84 6.91
N PRO A 93 -8.18 -5.30 8.01
CA PRO A 93 -8.91 -5.60 9.24
C PRO A 93 -9.63 -4.36 9.77
N PRO A 94 -10.89 -4.45 10.23
CA PRO A 94 -11.61 -3.27 10.78
C PRO A 94 -10.89 -2.58 11.94
N SER A 95 -10.08 -3.32 12.72
CA SER A 95 -9.24 -2.74 13.77
C SER A 95 -8.20 -1.74 13.26
N ASP A 96 -7.92 -1.76 11.96
CA ASP A 96 -6.89 -0.97 11.30
C ASP A 96 -7.47 0.22 10.51
N ASP A 97 -8.79 0.45 10.56
CA ASP A 97 -9.45 1.57 9.86
C ASP A 97 -8.75 2.91 10.09
N ALA A 98 -8.50 3.25 11.36
CA ALA A 98 -7.87 4.51 11.75
C ALA A 98 -6.42 4.64 11.25
N PRO A 99 -5.48 3.72 11.56
CA PRO A 99 -4.10 3.85 11.08
C PRO A 99 -3.99 3.79 9.55
N VAL A 100 -4.81 2.99 8.87
CA VAL A 100 -4.85 2.96 7.39
C VAL A 100 -5.33 4.30 6.84
N ALA A 101 -6.40 4.87 7.38
CA ALA A 101 -6.90 6.17 6.96
C ALA A 101 -5.88 7.29 7.21
N THR A 102 -5.16 7.26 8.33
CA THR A 102 -4.09 8.22 8.63
C THR A 102 -2.98 8.17 7.58
N PHE A 103 -2.51 6.98 7.22
CA PHE A 103 -1.50 6.83 6.17
C PHE A 103 -1.99 7.29 4.79
N ILE A 104 -3.21 6.90 4.41
CA ILE A 104 -3.81 7.35 3.14
C ILE A 104 -3.93 8.88 3.10
N SER A 105 -4.30 9.50 4.21
CA SER A 105 -4.40 10.96 4.31
C SER A 105 -3.04 11.64 4.17
N SER A 106 -1.95 11.09 4.72
CA SER A 106 -0.61 11.67 4.53
C SER A 106 -0.15 11.58 3.08
N VAL A 107 -0.46 10.49 2.37
CA VAL A 107 -0.19 10.37 0.92
C VAL A 107 -0.99 11.41 0.12
N GLN A 108 -2.25 11.67 0.48
CA GLN A 108 -3.07 12.71 -0.15
C GLN A 108 -2.57 14.13 0.13
N GLN A 109 -2.04 14.36 1.34
CA GLN A 109 -1.43 15.64 1.70
C GLN A 109 -0.22 15.92 0.80
N ILE A 110 0.67 14.93 0.61
CA ILE A 110 1.80 15.02 -0.32
C ILE A 110 1.35 15.37 -1.75
N ALA A 111 0.25 14.78 -2.23
CA ALA A 111 -0.31 15.12 -3.54
C ALA A 111 -0.74 16.60 -3.64
N THR A 112 -1.39 17.08 -2.58
CA THR A 112 -1.85 18.47 -2.45
C THR A 112 -0.67 19.43 -2.44
N ASP A 113 0.35 19.16 -1.63
CA ASP A 113 1.52 20.04 -1.50
C ASP A 113 2.41 20.03 -2.73
N SER A 114 2.52 18.89 -3.43
CA SER A 114 3.18 18.84 -4.74
C SER A 114 2.48 19.74 -5.76
N THR A 115 1.14 19.73 -5.78
CA THR A 115 0.34 20.62 -6.65
C THR A 115 0.49 22.09 -6.26
N ASN A 116 0.48 22.40 -4.97
CA ASN A 116 0.65 23.77 -4.48
C ASN A 116 2.05 24.31 -4.80
N LEU A 117 3.09 23.49 -4.62
CA LEU A 117 4.45 23.85 -4.99
C LEU A 117 4.57 24.09 -6.50
N ALA A 118 3.97 23.24 -7.34
CA ALA A 118 3.93 23.44 -8.79
C ALA A 118 3.30 24.78 -9.17
N LYS A 119 2.20 25.16 -8.51
CA LYS A 119 1.53 26.45 -8.72
C LYS A 119 2.42 27.62 -8.31
N ALA A 120 3.05 27.56 -7.14
CA ALA A 120 3.95 28.62 -6.64
C ALA A 120 5.15 28.83 -7.58
N ILE A 121 5.76 27.75 -8.08
CA ILE A 121 6.84 27.81 -9.08
C ILE A 121 6.34 28.50 -10.35
N THR A 122 5.20 28.07 -10.89
CA THR A 122 4.62 28.62 -12.12
C THR A 122 4.27 30.10 -11.98
N ALA A 123 3.87 30.53 -10.78
CA ALA A 123 3.53 31.92 -10.46
C ALA A 123 4.76 32.79 -10.13
N GLY A 124 5.96 32.22 -10.02
CA GLY A 124 7.18 32.94 -9.61
C GLY A 124 7.17 33.40 -8.15
N GLU A 125 6.38 32.75 -7.30
CA GLU A 125 6.21 33.12 -5.88
C GLU A 125 7.32 32.50 -5.01
N THR A 126 8.53 33.09 -5.04
CA THR A 126 9.72 32.52 -4.40
C THR A 126 9.59 32.24 -2.89
N THR A 127 8.88 33.10 -2.14
CA THR A 127 8.61 32.88 -0.70
C THR A 127 7.65 31.71 -0.48
N SER A 128 6.57 31.65 -1.27
CA SER A 128 5.60 30.55 -1.23
C SER A 128 6.27 29.23 -1.62
N GLU A 129 7.09 29.25 -2.67
CA GLU A 129 7.85 28.08 -3.13
C GLU A 129 8.74 27.52 -2.02
N THR A 130 9.55 28.37 -1.38
CA THR A 130 10.47 27.93 -0.32
C THR A 130 9.70 27.28 0.84
N THR A 131 8.58 27.90 1.24
CA THR A 131 7.73 27.39 2.32
C THR A 131 7.08 26.06 1.95
N LEU A 132 6.48 25.97 0.76
CA LEU A 132 5.81 24.77 0.27
C LEU A 132 6.78 23.62 0.03
N ARG A 133 8.00 23.90 -0.41
CA ARG A 133 9.07 22.91 -0.53
C ARG A 133 9.44 22.33 0.84
N ALA A 134 9.62 23.17 1.85
CA ALA A 134 9.91 22.72 3.20
C ALA A 134 8.76 21.90 3.79
N GLN A 135 7.52 22.34 3.56
CA GLN A 135 6.30 21.63 3.98
C GLN A 135 6.24 20.24 3.34
N LEU A 136 6.38 20.16 2.01
CA LEU A 136 6.37 18.89 1.28
C LEU A 136 7.44 17.91 1.78
N ILE A 137 8.63 18.39 2.16
CA ILE A 137 9.67 17.56 2.79
C ILE A 137 9.19 17.02 4.14
N GLN A 138 8.60 17.86 4.99
CA GLN A 138 8.09 17.43 6.30
C GLN A 138 6.93 16.43 6.17
N ASP A 139 6.04 16.61 5.19
CA ASP A 139 4.93 15.69 4.97
C ASP A 139 5.41 14.31 4.51
N ARG A 140 6.47 14.26 3.70
CA ARG A 140 7.14 12.99 3.34
C ARG A 140 7.77 12.30 4.55
N LEU A 141 8.44 13.04 5.41
CA LEU A 141 9.01 12.48 6.65
C LEU A 141 7.91 11.95 7.58
N THR A 142 6.78 12.64 7.64
CA THR A 142 5.62 12.24 8.43
C THR A 142 4.97 10.98 7.85
N GLU A 143 4.73 10.94 6.54
CA GLU A 143 4.20 9.76 5.83
C GLU A 143 5.09 8.53 6.04
N HIS A 144 6.41 8.72 5.92
CA HIS A 144 7.39 7.68 6.19
C HIS A 144 7.26 7.13 7.62
N ALA A 145 7.26 7.99 8.63
CA ALA A 145 7.16 7.59 10.03
C ALA A 145 5.83 6.88 10.34
N ILE A 146 4.71 7.34 9.77
CA ILE A 146 3.40 6.67 9.90
C ILE A 146 3.48 5.27 9.27
N GLY A 147 4.08 5.18 8.08
CA GLY A 147 4.18 3.93 7.36
C GLY A 147 5.05 2.89 8.08
N GLU A 148 6.20 3.30 8.61
CA GLU A 148 7.09 2.46 9.42
C GLU A 148 6.35 1.96 10.67
N GLY A 149 5.64 2.86 11.36
CA GLY A 149 4.89 2.55 12.57
C GLY A 149 3.76 1.55 12.34
N TYR A 150 3.14 1.55 11.16
CA TYR A 150 2.11 0.57 10.79
C TYR A 150 2.70 -0.77 10.32
N GLY A 151 3.93 -0.75 9.80
CA GLY A 151 4.69 -1.95 9.42
C GLY A 151 4.90 -2.16 7.93
N TYR A 152 4.59 -1.16 7.08
CA TYR A 152 4.90 -1.23 5.65
C TYR A 152 6.40 -1.36 5.42
N LYS A 153 6.79 -2.09 4.37
CA LYS A 153 8.20 -2.28 4.02
C LYS A 153 8.61 -1.47 2.81
N VAL A 154 7.71 -1.33 1.84
CA VAL A 154 7.94 -0.55 0.62
C VAL A 154 7.31 0.82 0.75
N CYS A 155 6.06 0.92 1.22
CA CYS A 155 5.43 2.24 1.37
C CYS A 155 6.22 3.17 2.30
N ALA A 156 6.96 2.59 3.25
CA ALA A 156 7.74 3.29 4.25
C ALA A 156 9.25 3.33 3.96
N THR A 157 9.70 3.34 2.71
CA THR A 157 11.15 3.49 2.42
C THR A 157 11.60 4.95 2.30
N GLY A 158 10.67 5.90 2.35
CA GLY A 158 10.98 7.33 2.15
C GLY A 158 11.48 7.65 0.72
N THR A 159 11.45 6.68 -0.20
CA THR A 159 11.69 6.90 -1.64
C THR A 159 10.44 7.42 -2.34
N SER A 160 9.33 7.55 -1.61
CA SER A 160 8.12 8.24 -2.02
C SER A 160 8.41 9.75 -2.15
N TYR A 161 8.59 10.20 -3.40
CA TYR A 161 8.57 11.60 -3.87
C TYR A 161 9.84 12.41 -3.59
#